data_AF-A0A532U800-F1
#
_entry.id   AF-A0A532U800-F1
#
_cell.length_a   1.000
_cell.length_b   1.000
_cell.length_c   1.000
_cell.angle_alpha   90.00
_cell.angle_beta   90.00
_cell.angle_gamma   90.00
#
_symmetry.space_group_name_H-M   'P 1'
#
loop_
_entity.id
_entity.type
_entity.pdbx_description
1 polymer ?
#
loop_
_entity_poly.entity_id
_entity_poly.type
_entity_poly.pdbx_seq_one_letter_code
_entity_poly.pdbx_strand_id
1 'polypeptide(L)'
;MVMEVILLKDVERVGRAGEVRDVAPGYARNYLIPQGLATLATTGALKQVELQRQAGARRERELEDEARKFAAELEGVTLTLPAKTGEKDRLYGSITSGDIADALEREIGRSVDRRKLDLEEPIRELGTYSVPFKLLADLAPTITVDVVRQEDLGDEREGG
;
A
#
# COMPACT_ATOMS: atom_id res chain seq x y z
N MET A 1 11.80 -40.29 22.36
CA MET A 1 10.59 -40.23 21.52
C MET A 1 10.16 -38.77 21.44
N VAL A 2 10.10 -38.23 20.23
CA VAL A 2 9.60 -36.88 19.94
C VAL A 2 8.29 -36.99 19.16
N MET A 3 7.49 -35.95 19.18
CA MET A 3 6.21 -35.86 18.48
C MET A 3 6.14 -34.52 17.77
N GLU A 4 5.91 -34.56 16.46
CA GLU A 4 5.73 -33.35 15.66
C GLU A 4 4.35 -32.75 15.91
N VAL A 5 4.35 -31.46 16.21
CA VAL A 5 3.15 -30.65 16.38
C VAL A 5 3.26 -29.37 15.57
N ILE A 6 2.12 -28.88 15.12
CA ILE A 6 1.98 -27.58 14.47
C ILE A 6 1.46 -26.61 15.52
N LEU A 7 2.23 -25.57 15.82
CA LEU A 7 1.80 -24.54 16.77
C LEU A 7 0.69 -23.70 16.12
N LEU A 8 -0.43 -23.52 16.84
CA LEU A 8 -1.54 -22.67 16.42
C LEU A 8 -1.39 -21.24 16.97
N LYS A 9 -0.60 -21.08 18.04
CA LYS A 9 -0.31 -19.81 18.70
C LYS A 9 1.17 -19.74 19.01
N ASP A 10 1.67 -18.54 19.30
CA ASP A 10 3.02 -18.35 19.80
C ASP A 10 3.14 -19.01 21.18
N VAL A 11 4.16 -19.87 21.35
CA VAL A 11 4.44 -20.56 22.59
C VAL A 11 5.88 -20.25 23.00
N GLU A 12 6.00 -19.60 24.15
CA GLU A 12 7.29 -19.19 24.70
C GLU A 12 8.25 -20.38 24.80
N ARG A 13 9.46 -20.21 24.26
CA ARG A 13 10.54 -21.22 24.19
C ARG A 13 10.24 -22.46 23.34
N VAL A 14 9.14 -22.49 22.59
CA VAL A 14 8.82 -23.59 21.65
C VAL A 14 8.83 -23.10 20.20
N GLY A 15 8.16 -21.96 19.90
CA GLY A 15 8.13 -21.39 18.55
C GLY A 15 6.95 -20.44 18.34
N ARG A 16 6.80 -19.92 17.12
CA ARG A 16 5.68 -19.06 16.72
C ARG A 16 4.54 -19.86 16.10
N ALA A 17 3.37 -19.23 16.03
CA ALA A 17 2.20 -19.76 15.35
C ALA A 17 2.52 -20.14 13.89
N GLY A 18 2.05 -21.30 13.46
CA GLY A 18 2.27 -21.86 12.12
C GLY A 18 3.59 -22.62 11.95
N GLU A 19 4.44 -22.70 12.97
CA GLU A 19 5.67 -23.52 12.93
C GLU A 19 5.40 -24.99 13.30
N VAL A 20 6.10 -25.90 12.62
CA VAL A 20 6.18 -27.31 12.99
C VAL A 20 7.35 -27.50 13.95
N ARG A 21 7.10 -28.12 15.10
CA ARG A 21 8.12 -28.35 16.13
C ARG A 21 8.06 -29.76 16.68
N ASP A 22 9.23 -30.34 16.90
CA ASP A 22 9.40 -31.57 17.65
C ASP A 22 9.32 -31.29 19.15
N VAL A 23 8.33 -31.89 19.81
CA VAL A 23 8.14 -31.75 21.25
C VAL A 23 8.03 -33.12 21.93
N ALA A 24 8.15 -33.14 23.26
CA ALA A 24 7.89 -34.36 24.01
C ALA A 24 6.40 -34.77 23.88
N PRO A 25 6.08 -36.06 23.63
CA PRO A 25 4.70 -36.51 23.43
C PRO A 25 3.76 -36.16 24.60
N GLY A 26 4.26 -36.21 25.84
CA GLY A 26 3.50 -35.82 27.02
C GLY A 26 3.20 -34.31 27.06
N TYR A 27 4.14 -33.48 26.62
CA TYR A 27 3.96 -32.03 26.54
C TYR A 27 2.95 -31.66 25.46
N ALA A 28 2.98 -32.32 24.31
CA ALA A 28 1.96 -32.16 23.27
C ALA A 28 0.56 -32.56 23.76
N ARG A 29 0.40 -33.79 24.28
CA ARG A 29 -0.91 -34.37 24.60
C ARG A 29 -1.55 -33.80 25.87
N ASN A 30 -0.75 -33.43 26.87
CA ASN A 30 -1.28 -32.99 28.16
C ASN A 30 -1.39 -31.46 28.26
N TYR A 31 -0.63 -30.71 27.46
CA TYR A 31 -0.56 -29.26 27.56
C TYR A 31 -0.89 -28.57 26.24
N LEU A 32 -0.11 -28.76 25.18
CA LEU A 32 -0.25 -27.95 23.96
C LEU A 32 -1.57 -28.20 23.22
N ILE A 33 -1.98 -29.45 23.05
CA ILE A 33 -3.19 -29.82 22.30
C ILE A 33 -4.47 -29.45 23.08
N PRO A 34 -4.62 -29.82 24.38
CA PRO A 34 -5.82 -29.47 25.14
C PRO A 34 -6.02 -27.97 25.32
N GLN A 35 -4.93 -27.18 25.38
CA GLN A 35 -4.97 -25.72 25.48
C GLN A 35 -5.19 -25.04 24.12
N GLY A 36 -5.29 -25.80 23.02
CA GLY A 36 -5.43 -25.24 21.67
C GLY A 36 -4.20 -24.43 21.22
N LEU A 37 -3.02 -24.72 21.79
CA LEU A 37 -1.75 -24.08 21.43
C LEU A 37 -1.07 -24.78 20.26
N ALA A 38 -1.35 -26.07 20.05
CA ALA A 38 -0.82 -26.84 18.94
C ALA A 38 -1.79 -27.93 18.48
N THR A 39 -1.58 -28.42 17.26
CA THR A 39 -2.26 -29.60 16.72
C THR A 39 -1.25 -30.65 16.27
N LEU A 40 -1.69 -31.89 16.11
CA LEU A 40 -0.85 -32.98 15.59
C LEU A 40 -0.40 -32.69 14.16
N ALA A 41 0.89 -32.82 13.89
CA ALA A 41 1.46 -32.70 12.54
C ALA A 41 1.17 -33.97 11.71
N THR A 42 -0.11 -34.23 11.44
CA THR A 42 -0.50 -35.27 10.50
C THR A 42 -0.19 -34.85 9.07
N THR A 43 -0.02 -35.81 8.15
CA THR A 43 0.19 -35.52 6.72
C THR A 43 -0.88 -34.58 6.14
N GLY A 44 -2.14 -34.75 6.58
CA GLY A 44 -3.25 -33.87 6.17
C GLY A 44 -3.11 -32.46 6.74
N ALA A 45 -2.79 -32.32 8.03
CA ALA A 45 -2.61 -31.03 8.68
C ALA A 45 -1.40 -30.25 8.12
N LEU A 46 -0.28 -30.95 7.86
CA LEU A 46 0.91 -30.37 7.21
C LEU A 46 0.56 -29.84 5.82
N LYS A 47 -0.16 -30.62 5.01
CA LYS A 47 -0.59 -30.20 3.67
C LYS A 47 -1.54 -29.00 3.72
N GLN A 48 -2.43 -28.95 4.71
CA GLN A 48 -3.36 -27.83 4.90
C GLN A 48 -2.63 -26.54 5.30
N VAL A 49 -1.65 -26.62 6.21
CA VAL A 49 -0.82 -25.47 6.59
C VAL A 49 0.02 -24.98 5.42
N GLU A 50 0.58 -25.89 4.64
CA GLU A 50 1.34 -25.55 3.44
C GLU A 50 0.45 -24.87 2.39
N LEU A 51 -0.74 -25.40 2.12
CA LEU A 51 -1.74 -24.77 1.24
C LEU A 51 -2.14 -23.38 1.71
N GLN A 52 -2.36 -23.18 3.02
CA GLN A 52 -2.69 -21.88 3.59
C GLN A 52 -1.53 -20.90 3.48
N ARG A 53 -0.29 -21.35 3.73
CA ARG A 53 0.92 -20.54 3.54
C ARG A 53 1.09 -20.13 2.08
N GLN A 54 0.97 -21.07 1.15
CA GLN A 54 1.08 -20.78 -0.28
C GLN A 54 -0.03 -19.84 -0.75
N ALA A 55 -1.27 -20.02 -0.28
CA ALA A 55 -2.37 -19.11 -0.60
C ALA A 55 -2.14 -17.70 -0.04
N GLY A 56 -1.62 -17.58 1.18
CA GLY A 56 -1.25 -16.30 1.79
C GLY A 56 -0.13 -15.61 1.01
N ALA A 57 0.96 -16.34 0.73
CA ALA A 57 2.09 -15.82 -0.03
C ALA A 57 1.68 -15.42 -1.46
N ARG A 58 0.77 -16.16 -2.09
CA ARG A 58 0.24 -15.81 -3.42
C ARG A 58 -0.55 -14.51 -3.37
N ARG A 59 -1.44 -14.34 -2.39
CA ARG A 59 -2.21 -13.10 -2.21
C ARG A 59 -1.30 -11.90 -1.93
N GLU A 60 -0.29 -12.08 -1.09
CA GLU A 60 0.65 -11.01 -0.76
C GLU A 60 1.46 -10.59 -1.99
N ARG A 61 1.93 -11.56 -2.79
CA ARG A 61 2.58 -11.28 -4.08
C ARG A 61 1.63 -10.59 -5.06
N GLU A 62 0.38 -11.05 -5.18
CA GLU A 62 -0.61 -10.41 -6.06
C GLU A 62 -0.84 -8.95 -5.67
N LEU A 63 -0.97 -8.66 -4.38
CA LEU A 63 -1.11 -7.29 -3.86
C LEU A 63 0.15 -6.45 -4.12
N GLU A 64 1.34 -7.02 -3.91
CA GLU A 64 2.61 -6.34 -4.18
C GLU A 64 2.79 -6.06 -5.67
N ASP A 65 2.48 -7.01 -6.55
CA ASP A 65 2.53 -6.86 -8.01
C ASP A 65 1.52 -5.81 -8.49
N GLU A 66 0.29 -5.81 -7.97
CA GLU A 66 -0.71 -4.78 -8.28
C GLU A 66 -0.24 -3.39 -7.82
N ALA A 67 0.34 -3.29 -6.62
CA ALA A 67 0.90 -2.04 -6.12
C ALA A 67 2.08 -1.56 -6.97
N ARG A 68 3.00 -2.46 -7.36
CA ARG A 68 4.14 -2.15 -8.25
C ARG A 68 3.68 -1.66 -9.61
N LYS A 69 2.69 -2.32 -10.22
CA LYS A 69 2.09 -1.86 -11.48
C LYS A 69 1.49 -0.47 -11.33
N PHE A 70 0.71 -0.25 -10.28
CA PHE A 70 0.10 1.05 -10.04
C PHE A 70 1.16 2.13 -9.77
N ALA A 71 2.25 1.80 -9.06
CA ALA A 71 3.34 2.74 -8.86
C ALA A 71 4.04 3.12 -10.17
N ALA A 72 4.25 2.15 -11.07
CA ALA A 72 4.81 2.42 -12.39
C ALA A 72 3.88 3.28 -13.26
N GLU A 73 2.55 3.15 -13.10
CA GLU A 73 1.57 4.04 -13.76
C GLU A 73 1.62 5.47 -13.20
N LEU A 74 1.99 5.64 -11.94
CA LEU A 74 2.09 6.95 -11.27
C LEU A 74 3.46 7.62 -11.46
N GLU A 75 4.50 6.83 -11.67
CA GLU A 75 5.87 7.32 -11.79
C GLU A 75 6.04 8.14 -13.07
N GLY A 76 6.35 9.43 -12.91
CA GLY A 76 6.52 10.35 -14.04
C GLY A 76 5.22 10.96 -14.57
N VAL A 77 4.07 10.70 -13.93
CA VAL A 77 2.83 11.43 -14.24
C VAL A 77 3.01 12.89 -13.87
N THR A 78 2.70 13.77 -14.82
CA THR A 78 2.72 15.21 -14.63
C THR A 78 1.30 15.74 -14.71
N LEU A 79 0.77 16.20 -13.58
CA LEU A 79 -0.56 16.77 -13.47
C LEU A 79 -0.48 18.27 -13.62
N THR A 80 -1.19 18.83 -14.60
CA THR A 80 -1.32 20.29 -14.74
C THR A 80 -2.60 20.74 -14.04
N LEU A 81 -2.44 21.53 -12.98
CA LEU A 81 -3.55 22.05 -12.18
C LEU A 81 -3.74 23.56 -12.46
N PRO A 82 -4.79 23.94 -13.21
CA PRO A 82 -5.14 25.34 -13.39
C PRO A 82 -5.67 25.92 -12.09
N ALA A 83 -5.13 27.06 -11.68
CA ALA A 83 -5.61 27.75 -10.50
C ALA A 83 -5.62 29.27 -10.65
N LYS A 84 -6.52 29.93 -9.92
CA LYS A 84 -6.64 31.39 -9.93
C LYS A 84 -5.54 32.01 -9.08
N THR A 85 -4.78 32.90 -9.68
CA THR A 85 -3.68 33.60 -9.02
C THR A 85 -3.99 35.07 -8.82
N GLY A 86 -3.54 35.60 -7.68
CA GLY A 86 -3.53 37.03 -7.38
C GLY A 86 -2.18 37.65 -7.71
N GLU A 87 -1.86 38.75 -7.03
CA GLU A 87 -0.57 39.42 -7.20
C GLU A 87 0.61 38.55 -6.72
N LYS A 88 1.74 38.64 -7.44
CA LYS A 88 3.02 37.96 -7.12
C LYS A 88 2.96 36.42 -7.08
N ASP A 89 2.34 35.80 -8.09
CA ASP A 89 2.36 34.34 -8.30
C ASP A 89 1.75 33.51 -7.16
N ARG A 90 1.01 34.16 -6.25
CA ARG A 90 0.24 33.51 -5.19
C ARG A 90 -1.14 33.12 -5.67
N LEU A 91 -1.56 31.94 -5.25
CA LEU A 91 -2.89 31.41 -5.45
C LEU A 91 -3.89 32.15 -4.56
N TYR A 92 -5.08 32.45 -5.09
CA TYR A 92 -6.21 32.96 -4.28
C TYR A 92 -6.71 31.91 -3.27
N GLY A 93 -6.49 30.63 -3.59
CA GLY A 93 -6.78 29.49 -2.72
C GLY A 93 -5.52 28.67 -2.41
N SER A 94 -5.72 27.40 -2.09
CA SER A 94 -4.62 26.45 -1.91
C SER A 94 -4.98 25.14 -2.57
N ILE A 95 -4.02 24.54 -3.28
CA ILE A 95 -4.16 23.18 -3.81
C ILE A 95 -3.84 22.22 -2.68
N THR A 96 -4.82 21.40 -2.33
CA THR A 96 -4.68 20.39 -1.27
C THR A 96 -4.41 19.01 -1.86
N SER A 97 -4.04 18.06 -1.02
CA SER A 97 -3.95 16.64 -1.41
C SER A 97 -5.28 16.08 -1.92
N GLY A 98 -6.42 16.68 -1.55
CA GLY A 98 -7.72 16.36 -2.16
C GLY A 98 -7.76 16.72 -3.63
N ASP A 99 -7.43 17.97 -3.98
CA ASP A 99 -7.45 18.46 -5.37
C ASP A 99 -6.49 17.68 -6.27
N ILE A 100 -5.30 17.34 -5.75
CA ILE A 100 -4.32 16.51 -6.46
C ILE A 100 -4.86 15.10 -6.67
N ALA A 101 -5.49 14.49 -5.65
CA ALA A 101 -6.10 13.17 -5.79
C ALA A 101 -7.22 13.19 -6.83
N ASP A 102 -8.15 14.15 -6.78
CA ASP A 102 -9.23 14.28 -7.76
C ASP A 102 -8.69 14.45 -9.20
N ALA A 103 -7.64 15.24 -9.39
CA ALA A 103 -7.03 15.43 -10.70
C ALA A 103 -6.31 14.16 -11.18
N LEU A 104 -5.60 13.48 -10.28
CA LEU A 104 -4.98 12.19 -10.58
C LEU A 104 -6.06 11.17 -10.96
N GLU A 105 -7.12 11.02 -10.17
CA GLU A 105 -8.24 10.12 -10.47
C GLU A 105 -8.84 10.35 -11.86
N ARG A 106 -8.86 11.60 -12.34
CA ARG A 106 -9.34 11.94 -13.70
C ARG A 106 -8.34 11.55 -14.79
N GLU A 107 -7.05 11.72 -14.56
CA GLU A 107 -5.98 11.39 -15.52
C GLU A 107 -5.83 9.87 -15.69
N ILE A 108 -5.71 9.14 -14.58
CA ILE A 108 -5.50 7.68 -14.58
C ILE A 108 -6.81 6.87 -14.56
N GLY A 109 -7.96 7.50 -14.30
CA GLY A 109 -9.27 6.84 -14.28
C GLY A 109 -9.46 5.83 -13.14
N ARG A 110 -8.63 5.88 -12.10
CA ARG A 110 -8.62 4.94 -10.97
C ARG A 110 -8.70 5.71 -9.66
N SER A 111 -9.36 5.13 -8.65
CA SER A 111 -9.53 5.82 -7.37
C SER A 111 -8.23 5.95 -6.57
N VAL A 112 -7.99 7.14 -6.03
CA VAL A 112 -6.76 7.55 -5.36
C VAL A 112 -7.09 7.98 -3.94
N ASP A 113 -6.48 7.33 -2.95
CA ASP A 113 -6.61 7.77 -1.56
C ASP A 113 -5.67 8.94 -1.28
N ARG A 114 -6.25 10.14 -1.11
CA ARG A 114 -5.53 11.37 -0.72
C ARG A 114 -4.68 11.24 0.55
N ARG A 115 -4.94 10.28 1.44
CA ARG A 115 -4.13 10.02 2.64
C ARG A 115 -2.77 9.43 2.33
N LYS A 116 -2.61 8.86 1.13
CA LYS A 116 -1.35 8.30 0.66
C LYS A 116 -0.47 9.35 -0.02
N LEU A 117 -1.02 10.52 -0.38
CA LEU A 117 -0.24 11.65 -0.87
C LEU A 117 0.50 12.31 0.30
N ASP A 118 1.82 12.36 0.21
CA ASP A 118 2.67 12.98 1.22
C ASP A 118 2.85 14.46 0.88
N LEU A 119 1.83 15.25 1.20
CA LEU A 119 1.85 16.70 1.04
C LEU A 119 1.88 17.35 2.42
N GLU A 120 3.05 17.82 2.85
CA GLU A 120 3.24 18.48 4.16
C GLU A 120 2.49 19.80 4.25
N GLU A 121 2.57 20.61 3.20
CA GLU A 121 1.92 21.91 3.12
C GLU A 121 1.11 22.04 1.83
N PRO A 122 -0.12 22.58 1.90
CA PRO A 122 -0.91 22.80 0.70
C PRO A 122 -0.26 23.90 -0.15
N ILE A 123 -0.27 23.69 -1.46
CA ILE A 123 0.43 24.55 -2.43
C ILE A 123 -0.32 25.86 -2.58
N ARG A 124 0.39 27.00 -2.44
CA ARG A 124 -0.16 28.36 -2.50
C ARG A 124 0.51 29.26 -3.52
N GLU A 125 1.48 28.75 -4.25
CA GLU A 125 2.25 29.50 -5.24
C GLU A 125 2.31 28.70 -6.54
N LEU A 126 2.36 29.40 -7.67
CA LEU A 126 2.61 28.77 -8.97
C LEU A 126 3.96 28.06 -8.99
N GLY A 127 4.05 27.00 -9.78
CA GLY A 127 5.28 26.26 -9.98
C GLY A 127 5.07 24.76 -10.00
N THR A 128 6.19 24.05 -10.10
CA THR A 128 6.23 22.60 -10.20
C THR A 128 6.61 21.99 -8.85
N TYR A 129 5.77 21.09 -8.35
CA TYR A 129 5.92 20.43 -7.06
C TYR A 129 5.99 18.92 -7.24
N SER A 130 6.95 18.26 -6.60
CA SER A 130 7.06 16.80 -6.60
C SER A 130 6.41 16.25 -5.33
N VAL A 131 5.32 15.51 -5.48
CA VAL A 131 4.56 14.93 -4.36
C VAL A 131 4.72 13.41 -4.37
N PRO A 132 5.34 12.82 -3.33
CA PRO A 132 5.44 11.37 -3.22
C PRO A 132 4.10 10.75 -2.82
N PHE A 133 3.78 9.61 -3.43
CA PHE A 133 2.59 8.82 -3.11
C PHE A 133 2.99 7.53 -2.41
N LYS A 134 2.67 7.38 -1.12
CA LYS A 134 3.01 6.21 -0.30
C LYS A 134 2.05 5.05 -0.57
N LEU A 135 2.40 4.13 -1.49
CA LEU A 135 1.61 2.90 -1.70
C LEU A 135 1.90 1.86 -0.62
N LEU A 136 3.18 1.54 -0.41
CA LEU A 136 3.71 0.53 0.50
C LEU A 136 5.00 1.05 1.18
N ALA A 137 5.48 0.36 2.22
CA ALA A 137 6.66 0.76 2.98
C ALA A 137 7.90 1.00 2.10
N ASP A 138 8.07 0.18 1.05
CA ASP A 138 9.21 0.24 0.13
C ASP A 138 8.85 0.86 -1.25
N LEU A 139 7.62 1.35 -1.45
CA LEU A 139 7.13 1.81 -2.75
C LEU A 139 6.42 3.16 -2.65
N ALA A 140 7.15 4.21 -3.04
CA ALA A 140 6.70 5.59 -3.03
C ALA A 140 7.00 6.31 -4.36
N PRO A 141 6.20 6.08 -5.43
CA PRO A 141 6.33 6.83 -6.69
C PRO A 141 6.13 8.33 -6.46
N THR A 142 6.83 9.14 -7.26
CA THR A 142 6.73 10.60 -7.20
C THR A 142 5.89 11.11 -8.37
N ILE A 143 4.91 11.96 -8.04
CA ILE A 143 4.03 12.61 -9.01
C ILE A 143 4.47 14.07 -9.13
N THR A 144 4.58 14.55 -10.36
CA THR A 144 4.88 15.97 -10.63
C THR A 144 3.57 16.73 -10.76
N VAL A 145 3.40 17.78 -9.98
CA VAL A 145 2.22 18.65 -10.00
C VAL A 145 2.67 20.02 -10.47
N ASP A 146 2.25 20.39 -11.68
CA ASP A 146 2.51 21.70 -12.27
C ASP A 146 1.31 22.61 -12.06
N VAL A 147 1.48 23.65 -11.27
CA VAL A 147 0.42 24.62 -10.97
C VAL A 147 0.56 25.80 -11.91
N VAL A 148 -0.39 25.92 -12.83
CA VAL A 148 -0.44 26.96 -13.87
C VAL A 148 -1.59 27.93 -13.62
N ARG A 149 -1.50 29.12 -14.22
CA ARG A 149 -2.61 30.09 -14.12
C ARG A 149 -3.79 29.57 -14.94
N GLN A 150 -5.00 29.70 -14.38
CA GLN A 150 -6.22 29.27 -15.04
C GLN A 150 -6.45 29.96 -16.41
N GLU A 151 -5.87 31.14 -16.60
CA GLU A 151 -6.01 31.96 -17.81
C GLU A 151 -5.27 31.34 -19.02
N ASP A 152 -4.18 30.61 -18.78
CA ASP A 152 -3.34 30.00 -19.83
C ASP A 152 -4.01 28.78 -20.51
N LEU A 153 -4.99 28.12 -19.88
CA LEU A 153 -5.74 27.01 -20.50
C LEU A 153 -6.86 27.48 -21.45
N GLY A 154 -7.11 28.79 -21.54
CA GLY A 154 -8.21 29.38 -22.33
C GLY A 154 -7.88 29.73 -23.78
N ASP A 155 -6.62 29.72 -24.20
CA ASP A 155 -6.18 30.35 -25.46
C ASP A 155 -6.10 29.40 -26.68
N GLU A 156 -6.48 28.12 -26.55
CA GLU A 156 -6.49 27.17 -27.68
C GLU A 156 -7.84 26.99 -28.39
N ARG A 157 -8.84 27.85 -28.11
CA ARG A 157 -10.14 27.82 -28.80
C ARG A 157 -10.52 29.12 -29.48
N GLU A 158 -9.58 29.82 -30.11
CA GLU A 158 -9.92 30.81 -31.16
C GLU A 158 -8.69 31.11 -32.03
N GLY A 159 -8.47 30.32 -33.09
CA GLY A 159 -7.39 30.60 -34.03
C GLY A 159 -7.33 29.63 -35.22
N GLY A 160 -8.18 29.84 -36.23
CA GLY A 160 -8.04 29.25 -37.57
C GLY A 160 -9.33 28.74 -38.20
#